data_AF-A0A962UJ46-F1
#
_entry.id   AF-A0A962UJ46-F1
#
_cell.length_a   1.000
_cell.length_b   1.000
_cell.length_c   1.000
_cell.angle_alpha   90.00
_cell.angle_beta   90.00
_cell.angle_gamma   90.00
#
_symmetry.space_group_name_H-M   'P 1'
#
loop_
_entity.id
_entity.type
_entity.pdbx_description
1 polymer ?
#
loop_
_entity_poly.entity_id
_entity_poly.type
_entity_poly.pdbx_seq_one_letter_code
_entity_poly.pdbx_strand_id
1 'polypeptide(L)' 'MTPIKKEKGQARLDSADRLYSAAVSRLRQPVESLFNWIQEKTGIECASKVRSFRGLLVHIFARLAAAMFLLNAPPQSA' A
#
# COMPACT_ATOMS: atom_id res chain seq x y z
N MET A 1 -5.54 -13.22 -2.18
CA MET A 1 -4.57 -14.29 -2.52
C MET A 1 -3.25 -13.97 -1.86
N THR A 2 -2.67 -14.93 -1.13
CA THR A 2 -1.40 -14.74 -0.42
C THR A 2 -0.39 -15.78 -0.91
N PRO A 3 0.91 -15.45 -0.89
CA PRO A 3 1.96 -16.44 -1.14
C PRO A 3 1.79 -17.66 -0.25
N ILE A 4 2.22 -18.81 -0.74
CA ILE A 4 2.16 -20.06 0.00
C ILE A 4 3.22 -20.01 1.12
N LYS A 5 2.76 -20.25 2.35
CA LYS A 5 3.64 -20.27 3.51
C LYS A 5 4.42 -21.58 3.53
N LYS A 6 5.72 -21.50 3.80
CA LYS A 6 6.58 -22.67 4.02
C LYS A 6 6.11 -23.46 5.24
N GLU A 7 6.16 -24.79 5.15
CA GLU A 7 5.99 -25.66 6.31
C GLU A 7 7.23 -25.62 7.22
N LYS A 8 7.04 -25.87 8.51
CA LYS A 8 8.12 -25.83 9.49
C LYS A 8 9.10 -26.98 9.21
N GLY A 9 10.36 -26.65 8.93
CA GLY A 9 11.40 -27.62 8.57
C GLY A 9 11.60 -27.82 7.06
N GLN A 10 10.76 -27.22 6.22
CA GLN A 10 10.89 -27.31 4.76
C GLN A 10 11.94 -26.30 4.25
N ALA A 11 13.03 -26.80 3.65
CA ALA A 11 14.11 -25.94 3.16
C ALA A 11 13.67 -25.05 1.98
N ARG A 12 12.98 -25.64 0.99
CA ARG A 12 12.46 -24.95 -0.20
C ARG A 12 11.03 -25.39 -0.49
N LEU A 13 10.21 -24.43 -0.89
CA LEU A 13 8.90 -24.69 -1.48
C LEU A 13 9.08 -25.39 -2.82
N ASP A 14 8.08 -26.18 -3.19
CA ASP A 14 8.02 -26.76 -4.52
C ASP A 14 8.13 -25.66 -5.60
N SER A 15 8.68 -26.06 -6.75
CA SER A 15 8.89 -25.17 -7.88
C SER A 15 7.60 -24.47 -8.36
N ALA A 16 6.48 -25.18 -8.40
CA ALA A 16 5.18 -24.61 -8.77
C ALA A 16 4.69 -23.61 -7.72
N ASP A 17 4.80 -23.94 -6.44
CA ASP A 17 4.40 -23.07 -5.32
C ASP A 17 5.23 -21.78 -5.26
N ARG A 18 6.52 -21.86 -5.61
CA ARG A 18 7.40 -20.69 -5.72
C ARG A 18 6.98 -19.79 -6.87
N LEU A 19 6.68 -20.36 -8.04
CA LEU A 19 6.23 -19.59 -9.21
C LEU A 19 4.89 -18.89 -8.90
N TYR A 20 3.94 -19.62 -8.31
CA TYR A 20 2.67 -19.06 -7.85
C TYR A 20 2.88 -17.92 -6.84
N SER A 21 3.68 -18.16 -5.80
CA SER A 21 3.99 -17.17 -4.76
C SER A 21 4.68 -15.91 -5.32
N ALA A 22 5.57 -16.08 -6.30
CA ALA A 22 6.21 -14.98 -6.99
C ALA A 22 5.22 -14.18 -7.84
N ALA A 23 4.32 -14.85 -8.57
CA ALA A 23 3.26 -14.20 -9.34
C ALA A 23 2.32 -13.39 -8.43
N VAL A 24 1.85 -14.00 -7.33
CA VAL A 24 1.01 -13.33 -6.34
C VAL A 24 1.72 -12.14 -5.69
N SER A 25 3.03 -12.25 -5.43
CA SER A 25 3.79 -11.14 -4.84
C SER A 25 3.99 -9.99 -5.83
N ARG A 26 4.31 -10.29 -7.10
CA ARG A 26 4.42 -9.28 -8.17
C ARG A 26 3.14 -8.49 -8.37
N LEU A 27 1.98 -9.13 -8.23
CA LEU A 27 0.69 -8.45 -8.32
C LEU A 27 0.42 -7.50 -7.15
N ARG A 28 0.90 -7.83 -5.95
CA ARG A 28 0.68 -7.03 -4.73
C ARG A 28 1.64 -5.85 -4.61
N GLN A 29 2.88 -5.99 -5.10
CA GLN A 29 3.92 -4.97 -5.02
C GLN A 29 3.43 -3.57 -5.46
N PRO A 30 2.76 -3.39 -6.62
CA PRO A 30 2.25 -2.09 -7.04
C PRO A 30 1.25 -1.48 -6.06
N VAL A 31 0.38 -2.30 -5.47
CA VAL A 31 -0.62 -1.86 -4.50
C VAL A 31 0.05 -1.42 -3.21
N GLU A 32 0.99 -2.22 -2.70
CA GLU A 32 1.78 -1.90 -1.50
C GLU A 32 2.60 -0.62 -1.71
N SER A 33 3.26 -0.48 -2.87
CA SER A 33 4.03 0.72 -3.22
C SER A 33 3.15 1.97 -3.33
N LEU A 34 1.96 1.86 -3.93
CA LEU A 34 1.02 2.97 -4.03
C LEU A 34 0.56 3.44 -2.64
N PHE A 35 0.11 2.53 -1.78
CA PHE A 35 -0.34 2.89 -0.43
C PHE A 35 0.79 3.47 0.42
N ASN A 36 2.00 2.90 0.32
CA ASN A 36 3.17 3.45 0.99
C ASN A 36 3.47 4.88 0.52
N TRP A 37 3.42 5.14 -0.78
CA TRP A 37 3.62 6.48 -1.33
C TRP A 37 2.55 7.47 -0.84
N ILE A 38 1.27 7.09 -0.86
CA ILE A 38 0.18 7.94 -0.34
C ILE A 38 0.41 8.26 1.15
N GLN A 39 0.79 7.26 1.94
CA GLN A 39 1.07 7.44 3.36
C GLN A 39 2.23 8.42 3.58
N GLU A 40 3.35 8.21 2.89
CA GLU A 40 4.53 9.06 3.00
C GLU A 40 4.24 10.51 2.60
N LYS A 41 3.51 10.72 1.50
CA LYS A 41 3.26 12.07 0.97
C LYS A 41 2.17 12.84 1.71
N THR A 42 1.20 12.15 2.31
CA THR A 42 0.01 12.82 2.87
C THR A 42 -0.19 12.60 4.36
N GLY A 43 0.45 11.60 4.96
CA GLY A 43 0.29 11.24 6.36
C GLY A 43 -1.09 10.64 6.69
N ILE A 44 -1.71 9.93 5.74
CA ILE A 44 -3.10 9.44 5.85
C ILE A 44 -3.36 8.56 7.08
N GLU A 45 -2.34 7.88 7.61
CA GLU A 45 -2.42 7.06 8.84
C GLU A 45 -2.76 7.85 10.11
N CYS A 46 -2.56 9.17 10.10
CA CYS A 46 -2.98 10.07 11.18
C CYS A 46 -4.50 10.06 11.39
N ALA A 47 -5.27 9.49 10.46
CA ALA A 47 -6.69 9.20 10.60
C ALA A 47 -7.03 8.46 11.90
N SER A 48 -6.14 7.62 12.42
CA SER A 48 -6.29 6.90 13.70
C SER A 48 -6.50 7.82 14.92
N LYS A 49 -6.08 9.09 14.82
CA LYS A 49 -6.21 10.09 15.90
C LYS A 49 -7.55 10.84 15.85
N VAL A 50 -8.31 10.72 14.77
CA VAL A 50 -9.56 11.45 14.57
C VAL A 50 -10.70 10.76 15.35
N ARG A 51 -11.33 11.50 16.27
CA ARG A 51 -12.32 10.93 17.20
C ARG A 51 -13.78 10.94 16.71
N SER A 52 -14.08 11.68 15.64
CA SER A 52 -15.44 11.77 15.08
C SER A 52 -15.50 11.13 13.68
N PHE A 53 -16.60 10.42 13.40
CA PHE A 53 -16.79 9.77 12.09
C PHE A 53 -16.81 10.79 10.94
N ARG A 54 -17.51 11.92 11.12
CA ARG A 54 -17.51 13.02 10.14
C ARG A 54 -16.12 13.60 9.92
N GLY A 55 -15.36 13.83 11.00
CA GLY A 55 -13.98 14.30 10.89
C GLY A 55 -13.08 13.28 10.17
N LEU A 56 -13.28 11.99 10.42
CA LEU A 56 -12.53 10.91 9.78
C LEU A 56 -12.77 10.90 8.27
N LEU A 57 -14.02 11.01 7.82
CA LEU A 57 -14.35 11.10 6.40
C LEU A 57 -13.67 12.30 5.72
N VAL A 58 -13.79 13.49 6.32
CA VAL A 58 -13.13 14.70 5.79
C VAL A 58 -11.62 14.51 5.73
N HIS A 59 -11.01 13.93 6.77
CA HIS A 59 -9.58 13.67 6.79
C HIS A 59 -9.16 12.74 5.65
N ILE A 60 -9.81 11.58 5.49
CA ILE A 60 -9.48 10.60 4.46
C ILE A 60 -9.60 11.22 3.06
N PHE A 61 -10.73 11.85 2.75
CA PHE A 61 -10.95 12.44 1.43
C PHE A 61 -10.01 13.61 1.15
N ALA A 62 -9.69 14.44 2.15
CA ALA A 62 -8.72 15.53 1.98
C ALA A 62 -7.30 15.00 1.71
N ARG A 63 -6.87 13.94 2.39
CA ARG A 63 -5.56 13.31 2.15
C ARG A 63 -5.49 12.65 0.79
N LEU A 64 -6.54 11.94 0.36
CA LEU A 64 -6.64 11.37 -0.98
C LEU A 64 -6.62 12.45 -2.08
N ALA A 65 -7.37 13.55 -1.89
CA ALA A 65 -7.34 14.69 -2.80
C ALA A 65 -5.93 15.30 -2.92
N ALA A 66 -5.23 15.46 -1.79
CA ALA A 66 -3.85 15.92 -1.78
C ALA A 66 -2.90 14.95 -2.51
N ALA A 67 -3.06 13.63 -2.33
CA ALA A 67 -2.28 12.63 -3.04
C ALA A 67 -2.49 12.71 -4.57
N MET A 68 -3.74 12.84 -5.02
CA MET A 68 -4.05 12.99 -6.45
C MET A 68 -3.50 14.30 -7.02
N PHE A 69 -3.56 15.40 -6.25
CA PHE A 69 -2.98 16.67 -6.65
C PHE A 69 -1.46 16.54 -6.82
N LEU A 70 -0.75 15.94 -5.85
CA LEU A 70 0.70 15.73 -5.94
C LEU A 70 1.11 14.81 -7.09
N LEU A 71 0.28 13.81 -7.42
CA LEU A 71 0.54 12.91 -8.55
C LEU A 71 0.46 13.61 -9.91
N ASN A 72 -0.40 14.63 -10.02
CA ASN A 72 -0.63 15.37 -11.27
C ASN A 72 0.10 16.72 -11.31
N ALA A 73 0.66 17.17 -10.18
CA ALA A 73 1.39 18.43 -10.11
C ALA A 73 2.73 18.31 -10.84
N PRO A 74 3.15 19.34 -11.61
CA PRO A 74 4.47 19.35 -12.22
C PRO A 74 5.55 19.29 -11.12
N PRO A 75 6.70 18.64 -11.37
CA PRO A 75 7.80 18.63 -10.42
C PRO A 75 8.19 20.07 -10.12
N GLN A 76 8.20 20.46 -8.84
CA GLN A 76 8.71 21.76 -8.45
C GLN A 76 10.20 21.77 -8.80
N SER A 77 10.57 22.56 -9.81
CA SER A 77 11.95 22.85 -10.17
C SER A 77 12.64 23.45 -8.94
N ALA A 78 13.64 22.74 -8.44
CA ALA A 78 14.57 23.22 -7.41
C ALA A 78 15.59 24.20 -8.01
#